data_AF-A0A354MAI2-F1
#
_entry.id   AF-A0A354MAI2-F1
#
_cell.length_a   1.000
_cell.length_b   1.000
_cell.length_c   1.000
_cell.angle_alpha   90.00
_cell.angle_beta   90.00
_cell.angle_gamma   90.00
#
_symmetry.space_group_name_H-M   'P 1'
#
loop_
_entity.id
_entity.type
_entity.pdbx_description
1 polymer ?
#
loop_
_entity_poly.entity_id
_entity_poly.type
_entity_poly.pdbx_seq_one_letter_code
_entity_poly.pdbx_strand_id
1 'polypeptide(L)'
;MNYKNENDILERTLSIADESYEKAYQFLQDQYSESGEKYGPQALYFLSCLAGGLERKDEALKWLEKAVLINKWWYRPEVLEDDDLKILEDNESFISIKNISTSRYEEAFLKSRPISSWKQKTNDNLFLAVHGNTQNAKIAKSEWAPIFKNNNDWQIETIQSGEPDGYDTYRWSSDAHEYIPVALVMKQMSEKGYNKVACGGFSSGCDMLLRAIAFTP
;
A
#
# COMPACT_ATOMS: atom_id res chain seq x y z
N MET A 1 22.86 -4.30 -0.64
CA MET A 1 21.69 -3.94 -1.46
C MET A 1 21.57 -2.43 -1.45
N ASN A 2 21.13 -1.80 -2.54
CA ASN A 2 20.83 -0.37 -2.55
C ASN A 2 19.31 -0.25 -2.40
N TYR A 3 18.83 0.10 -1.20
CA TYR A 3 17.40 0.23 -0.90
C TYR A 3 16.91 1.58 -1.44
N LYS A 4 16.03 1.56 -2.44
CA LYS A 4 15.63 2.76 -3.20
C LYS A 4 14.31 3.34 -2.73
N ASN A 5 13.45 2.52 -2.13
CA ASN A 5 12.11 2.91 -1.71
C ASN A 5 11.73 2.21 -0.39
N GLU A 6 10.56 2.55 0.15
CA GLU A 6 10.02 1.99 1.39
C GLU A 6 9.80 0.48 1.31
N ASN A 7 9.26 -0.05 0.21
CA ASN A 7 9.04 -1.50 0.05
C ASN A 7 10.37 -2.27 0.16
N ASP A 8 11.44 -1.77 -0.47
CA ASP A 8 12.75 -2.44 -0.43
C ASP A 8 13.28 -2.61 1.01
N ILE A 9 13.11 -1.59 1.87
CA ILE A 9 13.56 -1.67 3.27
C ILE A 9 12.61 -2.52 4.11
N LEU A 10 11.30 -2.50 3.85
CA LEU A 10 10.32 -3.28 4.60
C LEU A 10 10.44 -4.77 4.30
N GLU A 11 10.62 -5.17 3.04
CA GLU A 11 10.90 -6.56 2.67
C GLU A 11 12.16 -7.08 3.35
N ARG A 12 13.21 -6.26 3.40
CA ARG A 12 14.42 -6.63 4.11
C ARG A 12 14.19 -6.74 5.62
N THR A 13 13.43 -5.82 6.19
CA THR A 13 13.10 -5.81 7.62
C THR A 13 12.35 -7.08 8.00
N LEU A 14 11.34 -7.48 7.22
CA LEU A 14 10.60 -8.74 7.42
C LEU A 14 11.53 -9.95 7.40
N SER A 15 12.41 -10.02 6.39
CA SER A 15 13.39 -11.11 6.30
C SER A 15 14.35 -11.17 7.49
N ILE A 16 14.65 -10.04 8.13
CA ILE A 16 15.48 -10.02 9.35
C ILE A 16 14.64 -10.37 10.57
N ALA A 17 13.37 -9.97 10.62
CA ALA A 17 12.46 -10.22 11.73
C ALA A 17 12.18 -11.71 11.93
N ASP A 18 12.20 -12.50 10.85
CA ASP A 18 12.16 -13.98 10.89
C ASP A 18 13.28 -14.58 11.75
N GLU A 19 14.42 -13.89 11.87
CA GLU A 19 15.54 -14.30 12.70
C GLU A 19 15.58 -13.59 14.05
N SER A 20 15.28 -12.28 14.07
CA SER A 20 15.40 -11.45 15.27
C SER A 20 14.71 -10.09 15.12
N TYR A 21 13.71 -9.84 15.96
CA TYR A 21 13.07 -8.52 16.09
C TYR A 21 14.06 -7.41 16.45
N GLU A 22 15.03 -7.69 17.32
CA GLU A 22 16.05 -6.72 17.72
C GLU A 22 16.88 -6.26 16.52
N LYS A 23 17.34 -7.20 15.69
CA LYS A 23 18.11 -6.87 14.48
C LYS A 23 17.26 -6.15 13.44
N ALA A 24 15.99 -6.55 13.30
CA ALA A 24 15.06 -5.93 12.36
C ALA A 24 14.77 -4.48 12.77
N TYR A 25 14.54 -4.24 14.07
CA TYR A 25 14.35 -2.91 14.61
C TYR A 25 15.56 -2.02 14.37
N GLN A 26 16.77 -2.49 14.72
CA GLN A 26 17.99 -1.71 14.51
C GLN A 26 18.19 -1.38 13.03
N PHE A 27 18.02 -2.37 12.15
CA PHE A 27 18.15 -2.16 10.71
C PHE A 27 17.18 -1.09 10.20
N LEU A 28 15.88 -1.22 10.53
CA LEU A 28 14.88 -0.28 10.05
C LEU A 28 15.07 1.12 10.64
N GLN A 29 15.47 1.20 11.91
CA GLN A 29 15.76 2.47 12.59
C GLN A 29 16.94 3.18 11.95
N ASP A 30 18.01 2.46 11.62
CA ASP A 30 19.18 3.01 10.94
C ASP A 30 18.80 3.55 9.56
N GLN A 31 18.07 2.76 8.76
CA GLN A 31 17.59 3.22 7.45
C GLN A 31 16.71 4.46 7.57
N TYR A 32 15.76 4.45 8.52
CA TYR A 32 14.89 5.60 8.74
C TYR A 32 15.64 6.84 9.24
N SER A 33 16.71 6.67 10.02
CA SER A 33 17.52 7.80 10.50
C SER A 33 18.35 8.43 9.37
N GLU A 34 18.84 7.62 8.43
CA GLU A 34 19.62 8.10 7.28
C GLU A 34 18.77 8.79 6.19
N SER A 35 17.52 8.36 6.00
CA SER A 35 16.69 8.81 4.86
C SER A 35 15.18 8.78 5.12
N GLY A 36 14.76 8.99 6.38
CA GLY A 36 13.36 8.85 6.81
C GLY A 36 12.33 9.71 6.09
N GLU A 37 12.73 10.86 5.55
CA GLU A 37 11.84 11.72 4.74
C GLU A 37 11.38 11.07 3.43
N LYS A 38 12.07 10.01 2.98
CA LYS A 38 11.74 9.27 1.75
C LYS A 38 10.77 8.12 1.99
N TYR A 39 10.54 7.75 3.26
CA TYR A 39 9.71 6.59 3.62
C TYR A 39 8.34 7.05 4.12
N GLY A 40 7.34 6.25 3.82
CA GLY A 40 5.95 6.52 4.14
C GLY A 40 5.52 6.05 5.53
N PRO A 41 4.19 5.94 5.73
CA PRO A 41 3.59 5.54 7.00
C PRO A 41 3.98 4.13 7.46
N GLN A 42 4.24 3.21 6.53
CA GLN A 42 4.47 1.80 6.83
C GLN A 42 5.78 1.59 7.58
N ALA A 43 6.83 2.34 7.26
CA ALA A 43 8.10 2.29 8.00
C ALA A 43 7.92 2.65 9.48
N LEU A 44 7.11 3.67 9.79
CA LEU A 44 6.84 4.05 11.18
C LEU A 44 5.95 3.04 11.92
N TYR A 45 4.99 2.43 11.22
CA TYR A 45 4.19 1.36 11.79
C TYR A 45 5.05 0.14 12.12
N PHE A 46 5.92 -0.30 11.20
CA PHE A 46 6.84 -1.41 11.44
C PHE A 46 7.80 -1.12 12.59
N LEU A 47 8.36 0.08 12.69
CA LEU A 47 9.17 0.49 13.84
C LEU A 47 8.38 0.42 15.16
N SER A 48 7.10 0.77 15.12
CA SER A 48 6.22 0.69 16.30
C SER A 48 5.98 -0.76 16.72
N CYS A 49 5.63 -1.65 15.79
CA CYS A 49 5.42 -3.08 16.08
C CYS A 49 6.71 -3.75 16.54
N LEU A 50 7.84 -3.52 15.87
CA LEU A 50 9.12 -4.10 16.27
C LEU A 50 9.54 -3.65 17.68
N ALA A 51 9.36 -2.37 18.02
CA ALA A 51 9.59 -1.89 19.38
C ALA A 51 8.60 -2.51 20.38
N GLY A 52 7.33 -2.65 19.99
CA GLY A 52 6.28 -3.28 20.79
C GLY A 52 6.56 -4.74 21.12
N GLY A 53 6.93 -5.54 20.11
CA GLY A 53 7.35 -6.95 20.28
C GLY A 53 8.65 -7.12 21.07
N LEU A 54 9.45 -6.05 21.24
CA LEU A 54 10.62 -6.00 22.13
C LEU A 54 10.28 -5.45 23.53
N GLU A 55 9.00 -5.27 23.84
CA GLU A 55 8.49 -4.68 25.11
C GLU A 55 8.95 -3.23 25.36
N ARG A 56 9.37 -2.50 24.31
CA ARG A 56 9.87 -1.11 24.38
C ARG A 56 8.73 -0.12 24.22
N LYS A 57 7.90 -0.02 25.26
CA LYS A 57 6.67 0.78 25.27
C LYS A 57 6.83 2.22 24.77
N ASP A 58 7.80 2.95 25.31
CA ASP A 58 8.00 4.37 25.00
C ASP A 58 8.47 4.58 23.55
N GLU A 59 9.29 3.67 23.02
CA GLU A 59 9.74 3.72 21.63
C GLU A 59 8.61 3.43 20.66
N ALA A 60 7.80 2.39 20.93
CA ALA A 60 6.65 2.04 20.12
C ALA A 60 5.65 3.21 20.04
N LEU A 61 5.35 3.83 21.18
CA LEU A 61 4.45 4.98 21.24
C LEU A 61 5.01 6.18 20.46
N LYS A 62 6.31 6.48 20.61
CA LYS A 62 6.96 7.62 19.94
C LYS A 62 6.87 7.53 18.41
N TRP A 63 6.97 6.34 17.84
CA TRP A 63 6.85 6.15 16.40
C TRP A 63 5.42 6.39 15.90
N LEU A 64 4.41 5.94 16.65
CA LEU A 64 3.00 6.23 16.37
C LEU A 64 2.65 7.71 16.53
N GLU A 65 3.18 8.37 17.56
CA GLU A 65 3.03 9.82 17.75
C GLU A 65 3.63 10.58 16.55
N LYS A 66 4.81 10.17 16.08
CA LYS A 66 5.43 10.75 14.89
C LYS A 66 4.55 10.55 13.66
N ALA A 67 4.03 9.35 13.42
CA ALA A 67 3.17 9.08 12.27
C ALA A 67 1.86 9.90 12.32
N VAL A 68 1.14 9.83 13.43
CA VAL A 68 -0.25 10.34 13.50
C VAL A 68 -0.31 11.80 13.93
N LEU A 69 0.51 12.22 14.90
CA LEU A 69 0.44 13.58 15.44
C LEU A 69 1.31 14.56 14.66
N ILE A 70 2.51 14.14 14.23
CA ILE A 70 3.46 15.00 13.51
C ILE A 70 3.19 14.94 12.01
N ASN A 71 3.30 13.76 11.40
CA ASN A 71 3.17 13.60 9.95
C ASN A 71 1.73 13.64 9.45
N LYS A 72 0.75 13.62 10.38
CA LYS A 72 -0.70 13.62 10.10
C LYS A 72 -1.15 12.41 9.27
N TRP A 73 -0.37 11.33 9.29
CA TRP A 73 -0.75 10.06 8.70
C TRP A 73 -1.80 9.36 9.57
N TRP A 74 -2.31 8.26 9.07
CA TRP A 74 -3.29 7.43 9.73
C TRP A 74 -3.19 6.00 9.19
N TYR A 75 -3.66 5.08 10.02
CA TYR A 75 -3.80 3.65 9.77
C TYR A 75 -5.26 3.27 10.01
N ARG A 76 -5.76 2.27 9.28
CA ARG A 76 -7.11 1.75 9.58
C ARG A 76 -7.16 1.13 10.98
N PRO A 77 -8.33 1.05 11.63
CA PRO A 77 -8.45 0.56 13.00
C PRO A 77 -7.79 -0.79 13.24
N GLU A 78 -7.99 -1.75 12.32
CA GLU A 78 -7.49 -3.13 12.44
C GLU A 78 -5.97 -3.22 12.45
N VAL A 79 -5.28 -2.26 11.85
CA VAL A 79 -3.80 -2.19 11.87
C VAL A 79 -3.28 -1.79 13.25
N LEU A 80 -4.05 -1.03 14.03
CA LEU A 80 -3.69 -0.61 15.38
C LEU A 80 -4.23 -1.55 16.46
N GLU A 81 -4.70 -2.72 16.07
CA GLU A 81 -5.09 -3.85 16.94
C GLU A 81 -4.08 -5.00 16.88
N ASP A 82 -2.91 -4.74 16.29
CA ASP A 82 -1.80 -5.69 16.20
C ASP A 82 -1.35 -6.18 17.58
N ASP A 83 -1.07 -7.48 17.68
CA ASP A 83 -0.60 -8.13 18.91
C ASP A 83 0.71 -7.51 19.42
N ASP A 84 1.60 -7.08 18.52
CA ASP A 84 2.85 -6.41 18.87
C ASP A 84 2.62 -5.07 19.58
N LEU A 85 1.46 -4.44 19.39
CA LEU A 85 1.10 -3.15 20.01
C LEU A 85 0.30 -3.32 21.30
N LYS A 86 -0.02 -4.55 21.72
CA LYS A 86 -0.88 -4.82 22.89
C LYS A 86 -0.34 -4.21 24.19
N ILE A 87 0.98 -4.08 24.33
CA ILE A 87 1.62 -3.43 25.48
C ILE A 87 1.20 -1.96 25.67
N LEU A 88 0.61 -1.35 24.63
CA LEU A 88 0.13 0.04 24.61
C LEU A 88 -1.37 0.17 24.91
N GLU A 89 -2.14 -0.92 24.99
CA GLU A 89 -3.62 -0.89 24.95
C GLU A 89 -4.24 0.04 26.01
N ASP A 90 -3.70 0.05 27.24
CA ASP A 90 -4.17 0.90 28.35
C ASP A 90 -3.53 2.30 28.39
N ASN A 91 -2.64 2.65 27.46
CA ASN A 91 -1.98 3.95 27.44
C ASN A 91 -2.89 5.03 26.85
N GLU A 92 -3.16 6.10 27.61
CA GLU A 92 -4.04 7.20 27.18
C GLU A 92 -3.60 7.87 25.86
N SER A 93 -2.29 8.04 25.65
CA SER A 93 -1.77 8.61 24.39
C SER A 93 -2.03 7.67 23.22
N PHE A 94 -1.85 6.36 23.39
CA PHE A 94 -2.16 5.38 22.35
C PHE A 94 -3.66 5.34 22.03
N ILE A 95 -4.54 5.38 23.04
CA ILE A 95 -5.99 5.47 22.84
C ILE A 95 -6.35 6.73 22.03
N SER A 96 -5.75 7.88 22.36
CA SER A 96 -5.94 9.13 21.63
C SER A 96 -5.47 9.02 20.16
N ILE A 97 -4.32 8.39 19.92
CA ILE A 97 -3.80 8.13 18.57
C ILE A 97 -4.77 7.23 17.78
N LYS A 98 -5.27 6.15 18.36
CA LYS A 98 -6.25 5.26 17.72
C LYS A 98 -7.50 6.03 17.28
N ASN A 99 -8.03 6.89 18.15
CA ASN A 99 -9.21 7.70 17.83
C ASN A 99 -8.94 8.68 16.68
N ILE A 100 -7.83 9.42 16.72
CA ILE A 100 -7.45 10.35 15.65
C ILE A 100 -7.26 9.62 14.32
N SER A 101 -6.57 8.48 14.35
CA SER A 101 -6.33 7.65 13.18
C SER A 101 -7.63 7.12 12.58
N THR A 102 -8.52 6.62 13.43
CA THR A 102 -9.84 6.08 13.04
C THR A 102 -10.69 7.15 12.37
N SER A 103 -10.81 8.34 12.97
CA SER A 103 -11.60 9.42 12.35
C SER A 103 -11.08 9.83 10.98
N ARG A 104 -9.75 9.85 10.78
CA ARG A 104 -9.16 10.15 9.46
C ARG A 104 -9.38 9.03 8.46
N TYR A 105 -9.30 7.77 8.90
CA TYR A 105 -9.64 6.62 8.06
C TYR A 105 -11.11 6.68 7.61
N GLU A 106 -12.05 6.91 8.54
CA GLU A 106 -13.48 7.02 8.22
C GLU A 106 -13.76 8.14 7.22
N GLU A 107 -13.12 9.31 7.39
CA GLU A 107 -13.22 10.41 6.44
C GLU A 107 -12.68 10.03 5.05
N ALA A 108 -11.54 9.35 4.98
CA ALA A 108 -10.95 8.88 3.73
C ALA A 108 -11.85 7.83 3.06
N PHE A 109 -12.37 6.87 3.84
CA PHE A 109 -13.25 5.80 3.38
C PHE A 109 -14.53 6.37 2.75
N LEU A 110 -15.18 7.34 3.39
CA LEU A 110 -16.41 7.96 2.86
C LEU A 110 -16.21 8.63 1.50
N LYS A 111 -15.02 9.18 1.25
CA LYS A 111 -14.67 9.89 0.00
C LYS A 111 -14.09 8.98 -1.08
N SER A 112 -13.55 7.83 -0.69
CA SER A 112 -12.77 6.98 -1.58
C SER A 112 -13.65 6.17 -2.53
N ARG A 113 -13.28 6.14 -3.81
CA ARG A 113 -13.96 5.39 -4.87
C ARG A 113 -12.89 4.81 -5.80
N PRO A 114 -13.17 3.73 -6.55
CA PRO A 114 -12.23 3.23 -7.53
C PRO A 114 -11.94 4.28 -8.61
N ILE A 115 -10.67 4.44 -8.99
CA ILE A 115 -10.23 5.46 -9.97
C ILE A 115 -9.36 4.83 -11.05
N SER A 116 -9.82 4.91 -12.30
CA SER A 116 -9.02 4.57 -13.48
C SER A 116 -8.17 5.77 -13.91
N SER A 117 -6.92 5.54 -14.28
CA SER A 117 -6.07 6.59 -14.86
C SER A 117 -6.34 6.82 -16.35
N TRP A 118 -7.04 5.89 -17.02
CA TRP A 118 -7.28 5.98 -18.46
C TRP A 118 -8.20 7.15 -18.80
N LYS A 119 -7.74 8.01 -19.72
CA LYS A 119 -8.51 9.16 -20.22
C LYS A 119 -8.80 9.06 -21.71
N GLN A 120 -7.79 8.68 -22.49
CA GLN A 120 -7.87 8.53 -23.94
C GLN A 120 -6.78 7.59 -24.42
N LYS A 121 -6.93 7.02 -25.62
CA LYS A 121 -5.89 6.25 -26.29
C LYS A 121 -4.76 7.17 -26.75
N THR A 122 -3.54 6.97 -26.25
CA THR A 122 -2.35 7.72 -26.69
C THR A 122 -1.34 6.86 -27.46
N ASN A 123 -1.42 5.55 -27.29
CA ASN A 123 -0.51 4.58 -27.91
C ASN A 123 -1.30 3.36 -28.41
N ASP A 124 -0.68 2.54 -29.25
CA ASP A 124 -1.35 1.40 -29.88
C ASP A 124 -1.43 0.14 -29.01
N ASN A 125 -0.56 0.01 -28.02
CA ASN A 125 -0.62 -1.06 -27.02
C ASN A 125 -0.93 -0.49 -25.64
N LEU A 126 -1.54 -1.30 -24.79
CA LEU A 126 -1.98 -0.91 -23.46
C LEU A 126 -1.56 -1.93 -22.42
N PHE A 127 -0.95 -1.44 -21.34
CA PHE A 127 -0.71 -2.21 -20.13
C PHE A 127 -1.55 -1.67 -18.97
N LEU A 128 -2.39 -2.50 -18.36
CA LEU A 128 -3.12 -2.19 -17.13
C LEU A 128 -2.37 -2.73 -15.91
N ALA A 129 -1.87 -1.82 -15.07
CA ALA A 129 -1.22 -2.14 -13.80
C ALA A 129 -2.23 -2.07 -12.64
N VAL A 130 -2.30 -3.13 -11.84
CA VAL A 130 -3.19 -3.24 -10.66
C VAL A 130 -2.34 -3.39 -9.40
N HIS A 131 -2.50 -2.48 -8.44
CA HIS A 131 -1.70 -2.49 -7.21
C HIS A 131 -2.06 -3.66 -6.29
N GLY A 132 -1.15 -4.08 -5.41
CA GLY A 132 -1.46 -4.98 -4.29
C GLY A 132 -2.04 -4.23 -3.09
N ASN A 133 -2.33 -4.95 -2.00
CA ASN A 133 -2.66 -4.31 -0.72
C ASN A 133 -1.46 -3.49 -0.22
N THR A 134 -1.72 -2.52 0.67
CA THR A 134 -0.73 -1.57 1.20
C THR A 134 0.00 -0.74 0.12
N GLN A 135 -0.52 -0.70 -1.10
CA GLN A 135 0.04 0.07 -2.23
C GLN A 135 -1.01 1.04 -2.79
N ASN A 136 -0.62 1.84 -3.78
CA ASN A 136 -1.54 2.68 -4.55
C ASN A 136 -1.24 2.58 -6.05
N ALA A 137 -2.10 3.19 -6.88
CA ALA A 137 -1.94 3.13 -8.33
C ALA A 137 -0.64 3.77 -8.82
N LYS A 138 -0.12 4.81 -8.15
CA LYS A 138 1.15 5.44 -8.53
C LYS A 138 2.32 4.48 -8.33
N ILE A 139 2.35 3.76 -7.21
CA ILE A 139 3.36 2.72 -6.92
C ILE A 139 3.31 1.66 -8.00
N ALA A 140 2.14 1.07 -8.27
CA ALA A 140 1.98 0.05 -9.31
C ALA A 140 2.49 0.55 -10.68
N LYS A 141 2.10 1.76 -11.10
CA LYS A 141 2.61 2.34 -12.36
C LYS A 141 4.13 2.44 -12.39
N SER A 142 4.74 2.89 -11.29
CA SER A 142 6.19 3.06 -11.19
C SER A 142 6.96 1.75 -11.20
N GLU A 143 6.40 0.68 -10.62
CA GLU A 143 7.00 -0.65 -10.58
C GLU A 143 6.94 -1.35 -11.94
N TRP A 144 5.86 -1.15 -12.70
CA TRP A 144 5.71 -1.74 -14.04
C TRP A 144 6.38 -0.93 -15.17
N ALA A 145 6.56 0.39 -14.98
CA ALA A 145 7.16 1.27 -15.99
C ALA A 145 8.52 0.83 -16.56
N PRO A 146 9.47 0.27 -15.78
CA PRO A 146 10.78 -0.15 -16.28
C PRO A 146 10.72 -1.17 -17.44
N ILE A 147 9.69 -2.02 -17.50
CA ILE A 147 9.50 -3.02 -18.57
C ILE A 147 9.34 -2.34 -19.95
N PHE A 148 8.77 -1.13 -19.96
CA PHE A 148 8.42 -0.40 -21.18
C PHE A 148 9.37 0.76 -21.47
N LYS A 149 10.46 0.94 -20.70
CA LYS A 149 11.35 2.10 -20.79
C LYS A 149 11.89 2.38 -22.19
N ASN A 150 12.09 1.34 -23.00
CA ASN A 150 12.60 1.43 -24.38
C ASN A 150 11.52 1.07 -25.42
N ASN A 151 10.27 0.97 -25.02
CA ASN A 151 9.15 0.62 -25.89
C ASN A 151 8.03 1.65 -25.75
N ASN A 152 8.10 2.68 -26.58
CA ASN A 152 7.14 3.78 -26.59
C ASN A 152 5.82 3.41 -27.27
N ASP A 153 5.59 2.16 -27.68
CA ASP A 153 4.31 1.74 -28.27
C ASP A 153 3.27 1.38 -27.20
N TRP A 154 3.65 1.37 -25.92
CA TRP A 154 2.78 1.02 -24.80
C TRP A 154 2.40 2.25 -23.98
N GLN A 155 1.10 2.41 -23.73
CA GLN A 155 0.62 3.26 -22.63
C GLN A 155 0.41 2.41 -21.38
N ILE A 156 0.73 2.98 -20.22
CA ILE A 156 0.57 2.33 -18.92
C ILE A 156 -0.52 3.05 -18.16
N GLU A 157 -1.58 2.31 -17.87
CA GLU A 157 -2.73 2.76 -17.10
C GLU A 157 -2.87 1.95 -15.84
N THR A 158 -3.64 2.47 -14.90
CA THR A 158 -3.88 1.88 -13.59
C THR A 158 -5.34 1.98 -13.20
N ILE A 159 -5.74 1.10 -12.31
CA ILE A 159 -6.99 1.19 -11.56
C ILE A 159 -6.63 1.14 -10.08
N GLN A 160 -7.05 2.17 -9.35
CA GLN A 160 -6.94 2.22 -7.90
C GLN A 160 -8.19 1.66 -7.27
N SER A 161 -8.03 0.87 -6.20
CA SER A 161 -9.14 0.44 -5.36
C SER A 161 -9.87 1.64 -4.74
N GLY A 162 -11.16 1.44 -4.47
CA GLY A 162 -11.97 2.37 -3.69
C GLY A 162 -11.83 2.20 -2.19
N GLU A 163 -11.08 1.21 -1.71
CA GLU A 163 -10.94 0.93 -0.28
C GLU A 163 -9.57 1.39 0.24
N PRO A 164 -9.53 2.44 1.08
CA PRO A 164 -8.29 2.86 1.74
C PRO A 164 -7.81 1.78 2.72
N ASP A 165 -6.49 1.62 2.79
CA ASP A 165 -5.82 0.62 3.63
C ASP A 165 -5.04 1.29 4.78
N GLY A 166 -4.50 2.47 4.48
CA GLY A 166 -3.76 3.39 5.34
C GLY A 166 -3.59 4.74 4.62
N TYR A 167 -2.88 5.69 5.21
CA TYR A 167 -2.59 6.97 4.56
C TYR A 167 -1.91 6.75 3.19
N ASP A 168 -2.52 7.28 2.13
CA ASP A 168 -2.09 7.15 0.72
C ASP A 168 -1.92 5.71 0.20
N THR A 169 -2.53 4.72 0.87
CA THR A 169 -2.47 3.30 0.47
C THR A 169 -3.86 2.69 0.46
N TYR A 170 -4.03 1.68 -0.38
CA TYR A 170 -5.30 1.08 -0.74
C TYR A 170 -5.20 -0.44 -0.76
N ARG A 171 -6.34 -1.09 -0.64
CA ARG A 171 -6.45 -2.56 -0.61
C ARG A 171 -7.57 -3.04 -1.50
N TRP A 172 -7.49 -4.30 -1.88
CA TRP A 172 -8.60 -5.02 -2.46
C TRP A 172 -9.18 -5.93 -1.37
N SER A 173 -10.44 -5.71 -1.00
CA SER A 173 -11.18 -6.63 -0.15
C SER A 173 -11.26 -8.02 -0.78
N SER A 174 -11.50 -9.03 0.04
CA SER A 174 -11.81 -10.39 -0.44
C SER A 174 -13.28 -10.54 -0.85
N ASP A 175 -14.06 -9.46 -0.89
CA ASP A 175 -15.45 -9.47 -1.34
C ASP A 175 -15.54 -10.09 -2.75
N ALA A 176 -16.62 -10.83 -2.97
CA ALA A 176 -16.95 -11.40 -4.26
C ALA A 176 -17.09 -10.35 -5.36
N HIS A 177 -17.28 -9.07 -5.06
CA HIS A 177 -17.55 -8.02 -6.05
C HIS A 177 -16.44 -6.97 -6.20
N GLU A 178 -15.37 -7.06 -5.42
CA GLU A 178 -14.30 -6.05 -5.45
C GLU A 178 -13.55 -6.00 -6.79
N TYR A 179 -13.61 -7.08 -7.57
CA TYR A 179 -12.99 -7.12 -8.91
C TYR A 179 -13.78 -6.32 -9.97
N ILE A 180 -15.04 -5.93 -9.70
CA ILE A 180 -15.92 -5.29 -10.69
C ILE A 180 -15.32 -4.01 -11.30
N PRO A 181 -14.74 -3.08 -10.53
CA PRO A 181 -14.10 -1.89 -11.10
C PRO A 181 -12.97 -2.24 -12.07
N VAL A 182 -12.18 -3.28 -11.77
CA VAL A 182 -11.11 -3.77 -12.65
C VAL A 182 -11.71 -4.34 -13.94
N ALA A 183 -12.75 -5.18 -13.84
CA ALA A 183 -13.46 -5.72 -14.98
C ALA A 183 -14.06 -4.64 -15.90
N LEU A 184 -14.66 -3.60 -15.32
CA LEU A 184 -15.22 -2.47 -16.08
C LEU A 184 -14.14 -1.73 -16.87
N VAL A 185 -12.98 -1.49 -16.25
CA VAL A 185 -11.84 -0.87 -16.94
C VAL A 185 -11.31 -1.76 -18.06
N MET A 186 -11.14 -3.06 -17.82
CA MET A 186 -10.70 -4.02 -18.84
C MET A 186 -11.67 -4.06 -20.02
N LYS A 187 -12.97 -4.11 -19.76
CA LYS A 187 -14.00 -4.06 -20.79
C LYS A 187 -13.93 -2.76 -21.58
N GLN A 188 -13.91 -1.62 -20.89
CA GLN A 188 -13.80 -0.30 -21.51
C GLN A 188 -12.58 -0.23 -22.43
N MET A 189 -11.44 -0.78 -22.01
CA MET A 189 -10.19 -0.80 -22.77
C MET A 189 -10.25 -1.72 -23.99
N SER A 190 -10.90 -2.87 -23.89
CA SER A 190 -11.09 -3.80 -25.03
C SER A 190 -11.83 -3.16 -26.20
N GLU A 191 -12.72 -2.20 -25.91
CA GLU A 191 -13.53 -1.48 -26.90
C GLU A 191 -12.80 -0.29 -27.54
N LYS A 192 -11.53 0.01 -27.16
CA LYS A 192 -10.77 1.18 -27.67
C LYS A 192 -9.84 0.88 -28.85
N GLY A 193 -9.88 -0.33 -29.40
CA GLY A 193 -9.10 -0.67 -30.60
C GLY A 193 -7.59 -0.63 -30.37
N TYR A 194 -7.12 -1.18 -29.25
CA TYR A 194 -5.69 -1.44 -29.05
C TYR A 194 -5.24 -2.66 -29.85
N ASN A 195 -3.99 -2.65 -30.32
CA ASN A 195 -3.39 -3.80 -31.00
C ASN A 195 -3.08 -4.93 -30.02
N LYS A 196 -2.57 -4.56 -28.84
CA LYS A 196 -2.29 -5.48 -27.73
C LYS A 196 -2.78 -4.87 -26.42
N VAL A 197 -3.43 -5.69 -25.62
CA VAL A 197 -3.77 -5.38 -24.22
C VAL A 197 -3.09 -6.42 -23.35
N ALA A 198 -2.31 -5.97 -22.38
CA ALA A 198 -1.76 -6.80 -21.32
C ALA A 198 -2.11 -6.20 -19.96
N CYS A 199 -2.05 -7.01 -18.93
CA CYS A 199 -2.25 -6.57 -17.55
C CYS A 199 -1.22 -7.23 -16.65
N GLY A 200 -0.93 -6.57 -15.53
CA GLY A 200 -0.10 -7.14 -14.48
C GLY A 200 -0.50 -6.57 -13.13
N GLY A 201 -0.43 -7.42 -12.11
CA GLY A 201 -0.73 -7.04 -10.76
C GLY A 201 0.32 -7.55 -9.78
N PHE A 202 0.24 -7.09 -8.55
CA PHE A 202 1.01 -7.63 -7.44
C PHE A 202 0.07 -8.18 -6.37
N SER A 203 0.32 -9.41 -5.89
CA SER A 203 -0.45 -10.07 -4.84
C SER A 203 -1.97 -9.96 -5.08
N SER A 204 -2.74 -9.29 -4.22
CA SER A 204 -4.18 -9.06 -4.39
C SER A 204 -4.57 -8.43 -5.74
N GLY A 205 -3.70 -7.63 -6.36
CA GLY A 205 -3.93 -7.10 -7.70
C GLY A 205 -3.95 -8.20 -8.78
N CYS A 206 -3.16 -9.27 -8.61
CA CYS A 206 -3.26 -10.46 -9.48
C CYS A 206 -4.58 -11.18 -9.27
N ASP A 207 -5.02 -11.34 -8.02
CA ASP A 207 -6.34 -11.95 -7.72
C ASP A 207 -7.47 -11.15 -8.39
N MET A 208 -7.45 -9.82 -8.30
CA MET A 208 -8.44 -8.97 -8.96
C MET A 208 -8.45 -9.13 -10.48
N LEU A 209 -7.28 -9.19 -11.12
CA LEU A 209 -7.18 -9.44 -12.56
C LEU A 209 -7.72 -10.83 -12.94
N LEU A 210 -7.36 -11.87 -12.19
CA LEU A 210 -7.82 -13.23 -12.44
C LEU A 210 -9.33 -13.36 -12.28
N ARG A 211 -9.91 -12.76 -11.24
CA ARG A 211 -11.36 -12.72 -11.02
C ARG A 211 -12.07 -11.92 -12.11
N ALA A 212 -11.54 -10.77 -12.49
CA ALA A 212 -12.09 -9.98 -13.58
C ALA A 212 -12.14 -10.77 -14.90
N ILE A 213 -11.10 -11.55 -15.22
CA ILE A 213 -11.08 -12.41 -16.41
C ILE A 213 -12.03 -13.60 -16.26
N ALA A 214 -12.06 -14.25 -15.10
CA ALA A 214 -12.83 -15.47 -14.88
C ALA A 214 -14.34 -15.23 -14.77
N PHE A 215 -14.75 -14.07 -14.27
CA PHE A 215 -16.14 -13.79 -13.93
C PHE A 215 -16.78 -12.69 -14.79
N THR A 216 -16.05 -12.09 -15.73
CA THR A 216 -16.62 -11.15 -16.69
C THR A 216 -16.81 -11.86 -18.04
N PRO A 217 -18.03 -11.91 -18.59
CA PRO A 217 -18.33 -12.56 -19.88
C PRO A 217 -17.67 -11.87 -21.08
#